data_AF-A0A7W4D2F1-F1
#
_entry.id   AF-A0A7W4D2F1-F1
#
_cell.length_a   1.000
_cell.length_b   1.000
_cell.length_c   1.000
_cell.angle_alpha   90.00
_cell.angle_beta   90.00
_cell.angle_gamma   90.00
#
_symmetry.space_group_name_H-M   'P 1'
#
loop_
_entity.id
_entity.type
_entity.pdbx_description
1 polymer ?
#
loop_
_entity_poly.entity_id
_entity_poly.type
_entity_poly.pdbx_seq_one_letter_code
_entity_poly.pdbx_strand_id
1 'polypeptide(L)'
;MAIEDAVANKVGALYSRGEPRDYLDVDAIRESGRFAEDHLLSLAAQHDPGFDVTLFATRLRAVESLVPDDIAEYGISSTDLDAIKRRLLAWGQGLTGHSPEPTVSPDA
;
A
#
# COMPACT_ATOMS: atom_id res chain seq x y z
N MET A 1 16.57 7.77 7.14
CA MET A 1 17.27 6.55 6.69
C MET A 1 16.68 5.29 7.30
N ALA A 2 17.14 4.74 8.44
CA ALA A 2 16.72 3.38 8.84
C ALA A 2 15.20 3.13 8.96
N ILE A 3 14.41 4.13 9.40
CA ILE A 3 12.94 4.02 9.47
C ILE A 3 12.31 4.06 8.08
N GLU A 4 12.78 4.94 7.20
CA GLU A 4 12.30 5.05 5.82
C GLU A 4 12.62 3.80 5.03
N ASP A 5 13.81 3.22 5.23
CA ASP A 5 14.21 1.95 4.63
C ASP A 5 13.32 0.80 5.13
N ALA A 6 13.00 0.78 6.42
CA ALA A 6 12.06 -0.20 6.98
C ALA A 6 10.66 -0.04 6.38
N VAL A 7 10.16 1.19 6.24
CA VAL A 7 8.87 1.50 5.62
C VAL A 7 8.86 1.09 4.15
N ALA A 8 9.89 1.44 3.39
CA ALA A 8 10.03 1.03 1.99
C ALA A 8 10.00 -0.49 1.83
N ASN A 9 10.69 -1.22 2.72
CA ASN A 9 10.67 -2.69 2.74
C ASN A 9 9.27 -3.26 3.04
N LYS A 10 8.47 -2.62 3.90
CA LYS A 10 7.09 -3.05 4.18
C LYS A 10 6.14 -2.77 3.02
N VAL A 11 6.28 -1.62 2.36
CA VAL A 11 5.48 -1.30 1.16
C VAL A 11 5.85 -2.21 -0.01
N GLY A 12 7.16 -2.42 -0.25
CA GLY A 12 7.66 -3.32 -1.28
C GLY A 12 7.30 -4.79 -1.04
N ALA A 13 7.25 -5.20 0.23
CA ALA A 13 6.71 -6.49 0.64
C ALA A 13 5.26 -6.69 0.19
N LEU A 14 4.38 -5.73 0.51
CA LEU A 14 3.00 -5.77 0.07
C LEU A 14 2.91 -5.83 -1.46
N TYR A 15 3.68 -4.98 -2.16
CA TYR A 15 3.72 -4.93 -3.63
C TYR A 15 4.07 -6.29 -4.26
N SER A 16 5.12 -6.94 -3.75
CA SER A 16 5.72 -8.15 -4.33
C SER A 16 4.98 -9.44 -3.99
N ARG A 17 4.72 -9.70 -2.71
CA ARG A 17 4.13 -10.96 -2.22
C ARG A 17 2.65 -10.83 -1.87
N GLY A 18 2.26 -9.73 -1.21
CA GLY A 18 0.88 -9.52 -0.78
C GLY A 18 0.37 -10.55 0.23
N GLU A 19 1.18 -10.86 1.25
CA GLU A 19 0.75 -11.74 2.35
C GLU A 19 -0.17 -10.99 3.33
N PRO A 20 -1.05 -11.68 4.08
CA PRO A 20 -1.98 -11.04 5.02
C PRO A 20 -1.30 -10.02 5.96
N ARG A 21 -0.15 -10.39 6.54
CA ARG A 21 0.65 -9.51 7.41
C ARG A 21 1.13 -8.22 6.74
N ASP A 22 1.32 -8.22 5.42
CA ASP A 22 1.85 -7.05 4.71
C ASP A 22 0.78 -5.97 4.58
N TYR A 23 -0.48 -6.38 4.42
CA TYR A 23 -1.61 -5.45 4.47
C TYR A 23 -1.73 -4.83 5.86
N LEU A 24 -1.56 -5.63 6.92
CA LEU A 24 -1.58 -5.14 8.30
C LEU A 24 -0.45 -4.14 8.57
N ASP A 25 0.78 -4.49 8.17
CA ASP A 25 1.96 -3.65 8.34
C ASP A 25 1.79 -2.30 7.62
N VAL A 26 1.34 -2.31 6.36
CA VAL A 26 1.17 -1.10 5.56
C VAL A 26 0.01 -0.23 6.07
N ASP A 27 -1.09 -0.85 6.49
CA ASP A 27 -2.21 -0.11 7.10
C ASP A 27 -1.79 0.53 8.43
N ALA A 28 -1.05 -0.19 9.29
CA ALA A 28 -0.53 0.35 10.54
C ALA A 28 0.43 1.53 10.31
N ILE A 29 1.28 1.46 9.28
CA ILE A 29 2.16 2.59 8.90
C ILE A 29 1.31 3.81 8.49
N ARG A 30 0.24 3.61 7.71
CA ARG A 30 -0.65 4.71 7.28
C ARG A 30 -1.42 5.30 8.45
N GLU A 31 -2.03 4.47 9.29
CA GLU A 31 -2.78 4.92 10.48
C GLU A 31 -1.89 5.67 11.48
N SER A 32 -0.57 5.45 11.47
CA SER A 32 0.36 6.23 12.29
C SER A 32 0.38 7.72 11.95
N GLY A 33 -0.05 8.11 10.74
CA GLY A 33 -0.04 9.49 10.25
C GLY A 33 1.36 10.08 10.03
N ARG A 34 2.43 9.29 10.21
CA ARG A 34 3.82 9.75 10.11
C ARG A 34 4.31 9.90 8.68
N PHE A 35 3.71 9.16 7.75
CA PHE A 35 4.08 9.15 6.34
C PHE A 35 2.85 9.47 5.50
N ALA A 36 2.94 10.53 4.69
CA ALA A 36 1.95 10.79 3.66
C ALA A 36 2.00 9.70 2.59
N GLU A 37 0.87 9.44 1.92
CA GLU A 37 0.76 8.41 0.89
C GLU A 37 1.78 8.58 -0.23
N ASP A 38 1.95 9.80 -0.75
CA ASP A 38 2.95 10.12 -1.78
C ASP A 38 4.37 9.83 -1.31
N HIS A 39 4.65 10.03 -0.02
CA HIS A 39 5.95 9.71 0.55
C HIS A 39 6.16 8.19 0.62
N LEU A 40 5.14 7.41 0.99
CA LEU A 40 5.20 5.94 0.97
C LEU A 40 5.49 5.40 -0.44
N LEU A 41 4.81 5.94 -1.46
CA LEU A 41 5.04 5.57 -2.86
C LEU A 41 6.45 5.96 -3.32
N SER A 42 6.90 7.16 -2.96
CA SER A 42 8.24 7.64 -3.30
C SER A 42 9.34 6.78 -2.66
N LEU A 43 9.14 6.33 -1.42
CA LEU A 43 10.08 5.45 -0.73
C LEU A 43 10.13 4.06 -1.39
N ALA A 44 8.97 3.51 -1.78
CA ALA A 44 8.90 2.24 -2.48
C ALA A 44 9.60 2.31 -3.86
N ALA A 45 9.34 3.36 -4.64
CA ALA A 45 9.95 3.56 -5.96
C ALA A 45 11.47 3.81 -5.90
N GLN A 46 11.96 4.49 -4.86
CA GLN A 46 13.41 4.66 -4.65
C GLN A 46 14.10 3.35 -4.29
N HIS A 47 13.41 2.47 -3.55
CA HIS A 47 13.95 1.19 -3.10
C HIS A 47 13.87 0.10 -4.18
N ASP A 48 12.83 0.12 -5.02
CA ASP A 48 12.62 -0.81 -6.13
C ASP A 48 12.32 -0.05 -7.43
N PRO A 49 13.28 0.03 -8.37
CA PRO A 49 13.07 0.66 -9.68
C PRO A 49 11.97 0.01 -10.54
N GLY A 50 11.55 -1.22 -10.21
CA GLY A 50 10.45 -1.92 -10.85
C GLY A 50 9.07 -1.60 -10.26
N PHE A 51 9.01 -0.79 -9.20
CA PHE A 51 7.75 -0.44 -8.55
C PHE A 51 6.82 0.33 -9.49
N ASP A 52 5.60 -0.20 -9.65
CA ASP A 52 4.54 0.40 -10.46
C ASP A 52 3.34 0.73 -9.58
N VAL A 53 2.95 2.01 -9.56
CA VAL A 53 1.85 2.52 -8.73
C VAL A 53 0.49 1.93 -9.12
N THR A 54 0.26 1.63 -10.40
CA THR A 54 -0.99 1.03 -10.90
C THR A 54 -1.08 -0.44 -10.48
N LEU A 55 0.03 -1.17 -10.56
CA LEU A 55 0.09 -2.53 -10.06
C LEU A 55 -0.02 -2.56 -8.53
N PHE A 56 0.60 -1.61 -7.83
CA PHE A 56 0.44 -1.47 -6.38
C PHE A 56 -1.01 -1.15 -5.99
N ALA A 57 -1.69 -0.30 -6.74
CA ALA A 57 -3.11 -0.03 -6.53
C ALA A 57 -3.98 -1.29 -6.71
N THR A 58 -3.66 -2.12 -7.71
CA THR A 58 -4.29 -3.44 -7.90
C THR A 58 -4.01 -4.35 -6.72
N ARG A 59 -2.77 -4.36 -6.23
CA ARG A 59 -2.35 -5.15 -5.08
C ARG A 59 -3.07 -4.73 -3.79
N LEU A 60 -3.26 -3.44 -3.56
CA LEU A 60 -4.03 -2.93 -2.42
C LEU A 60 -5.48 -3.44 -2.43
N ARG A 61 -6.11 -3.55 -3.61
CA ARG A 61 -7.48 -4.06 -3.73
C ARG A 61 -7.60 -5.55 -3.42
N ALA A 62 -6.53 -6.32 -3.61
CA ALA A 62 -6.51 -7.73 -3.27
C ALA A 62 -6.71 -7.99 -1.77
N VAL A 63 -6.64 -6.96 -0.90
CA VAL A 63 -7.07 -7.06 0.51
C VAL A 63 -8.50 -7.59 0.65
N GLU A 64 -9.37 -7.38 -0.34
CA GLU A 64 -10.75 -7.88 -0.32
C GLU A 64 -10.83 -9.39 -0.13
N SER A 65 -9.86 -10.15 -0.66
CA SER A 65 -9.86 -11.61 -0.59
C SER A 65 -9.47 -12.16 0.78
N LEU A 66 -8.90 -11.35 1.67
CA LEU A 66 -8.50 -11.82 3.01
C LEU A 66 -9.72 -12.23 3.82
N VAL A 67 -9.68 -13.38 4.47
CA VAL A 67 -10.71 -13.82 5.41
C VAL A 67 -10.22 -13.68 6.85
N PRO A 68 -11.11 -13.64 7.86
CA PRO A 68 -10.69 -13.55 9.26
C PRO A 68 -9.68 -14.62 9.68
N ASP A 69 -9.77 -15.83 9.11
CA ASP A 69 -8.85 -16.93 9.40
C ASP A 69 -7.41 -16.64 8.94
N ASP A 70 -7.22 -15.85 7.87
CA ASP A 70 -5.89 -15.46 7.36
C ASP A 70 -5.13 -14.54 8.33
N ILE A 71 -5.86 -13.89 9.24
CA ILE A 71 -5.33 -12.86 10.14
C ILE A 71 -5.55 -13.17 11.63
N ALA A 72 -6.20 -14.29 11.94
CA ALA A 72 -6.52 -14.69 13.30
C ALA A 72 -5.27 -14.85 14.18
N GLU A 73 -4.15 -15.32 13.60
CA GLU A 73 -2.87 -15.46 14.32
C GLU A 73 -2.27 -14.12 14.77
N TYR A 74 -2.67 -13.00 14.15
CA TYR A 74 -2.23 -11.65 14.52
C TYR A 74 -3.12 -10.99 15.57
N GLY A 75 -4.16 -11.68 16.06
CA GLY A 75 -5.08 -11.16 17.07
C GLY A 75 -6.01 -10.05 16.56
N ILE A 76 -6.17 -9.92 15.24
CA ILE A 76 -7.02 -8.92 14.60
C ILE A 76 -8.47 -9.45 14.56
N SER A 77 -9.42 -8.62 14.99
CA SER A 77 -10.85 -8.98 14.94
C SER A 77 -11.40 -8.87 13.52
N SER A 78 -12.52 -9.53 13.23
CA SER A 78 -13.21 -9.37 11.94
C SER A 78 -13.62 -7.91 11.66
N THR A 79 -14.00 -7.17 12.71
CA THR A 79 -14.35 -5.75 12.60
C THR A 79 -13.13 -4.89 12.23
N ASP A 80 -11.97 -5.20 12.81
CA ASP A 80 -10.72 -4.51 12.47
C ASP A 80 -10.28 -4.85 11.05
N LEU A 81 -10.41 -6.12 10.63
CA LEU A 81 -10.14 -6.54 9.25
C LEU A 81 -11.03 -5.77 8.25
N ASP A 82 -12.32 -5.60 8.53
CA ASP A 82 -13.21 -4.81 7.68
C ASP A 82 -12.81 -3.34 7.61
N ALA A 83 -12.31 -2.76 8.71
CA ALA A 83 -11.77 -1.40 8.71
C ALA A 83 -10.50 -1.28 7.86
N ILE A 84 -9.56 -2.22 8.02
CA ILE A 84 -8.32 -2.29 7.23
C ILE A 84 -8.65 -2.41 5.74
N LYS A 85 -9.54 -3.34 5.38
CA LYS A 85 -10.01 -3.52 4.00
C LYS A 85 -10.51 -2.21 3.41
N ARG A 86 -11.41 -1.50 4.11
CA ARG A 86 -11.96 -0.21 3.64
C ARG A 86 -10.86 0.84 3.42
N ARG A 87 -9.91 0.98 4.35
CA ARG A 87 -8.83 1.97 4.23
C ARG A 87 -7.86 1.69 3.09
N LEU A 88 -7.49 0.43 2.88
CA LEU A 88 -6.59 0.04 1.79
C LEU A 88 -7.28 0.07 0.43
N LEU A 89 -8.57 -0.29 0.36
CA LEU A 89 -9.38 -0.14 -0.84
C LEU A 89 -9.55 1.32 -1.26
N ALA A 90 -9.88 2.19 -0.31
CA ALA A 90 -10.01 3.63 -0.58
C ALA A 90 -8.70 4.21 -1.13
N TRP A 91 -7.56 3.76 -0.59
CA TRP A 91 -6.26 4.17 -1.09
C TRP A 91 -6.02 3.67 -2.52
N GLY A 92 -6.17 2.37 -2.76
CA GLY A 92 -6.01 1.80 -4.10
C GLY A 92 -6.98 2.37 -5.14
N GLN A 93 -8.15 2.86 -4.73
CA GLN A 93 -9.06 3.61 -5.60
C GLN A 93 -8.53 5.02 -5.91
N GLY A 94 -8.04 5.74 -4.89
CA GLY A 94 -7.40 7.04 -5.04
C GLY A 94 -6.23 7.00 -6.02
N LEU A 95 -5.38 5.98 -5.94
CA LEU A 95 -4.21 5.82 -6.82
C LEU A 95 -4.56 5.63 -8.30
N THR A 96 -5.70 4.98 -8.62
CA THR A 96 -6.15 4.85 -10.02
C THR A 96 -7.03 6.00 -10.50
N GLY A 97 -7.65 6.73 -9.56
CA GLY A 97 -8.42 7.93 -9.87
C GLY A 97 -7.53 9.14 -10.11
N HIS A 98 -6.32 9.13 -9.53
CA HIS A 98 -5.24 10.06 -9.79
C HIS A 98 -4.27 9.47 -10.82
N SER A 99 -4.72 9.30 -12.08
CA SER A 99 -3.73 9.19 -13.16
C SER A 99 -2.86 10.45 -13.10
N PRO A 100 -1.53 10.36 -12.94
CA PRO A 100 -0.70 11.49 -13.32
C PRO A 100 -1.00 11.71 -14.81
N GLU A 101 -1.55 12.87 -15.16
CA GLU A 101 -1.64 13.24 -16.57
C GLU A 101 -0.25 13.01 -17.17
N PRO A 102 -0.14 12.35 -18.34
CA PRO A 102 1.12 12.38 -19.07
C PRO A 102 1.43 13.85 -19.23
N THR A 103 2.51 14.33 -18.61
CA THR A 103 3.04 15.66 -18.89
C THR A 103 3.48 15.61 -20.33
N VAL A 104 2.55 15.92 -21.23
CA VAL A 104 2.83 16.21 -22.63
C VAL A 104 3.70 17.45 -22.56
N SER A 105 5.00 17.23 -22.64
CA SER A 105 5.96 18.31 -22.82
C SER A 105 5.56 19.06 -24.09
N PRO A 106 5.19 20.34 -24.03
CA PRO A 106 5.01 21.11 -25.23
C PRO A 106 6.40 21.47 -25.76
N ASP A 107 6.61 21.12 -27.04
CA ASP A 107 7.61 21.62 -27.98
C ASP A 107 9.12 21.41 -27.70
N ALA A 108 9.77 20.73 -28.65
CA ALA A 108 10.67 21.38 -29.60
C ALA A 108 10.82 20.56 -30.89
#